data_AF-A0A077KLK8-F1
#
_entry.id   AF-A0A077KLK8-F1
#
_cell.length_a   1.000
_cell.length_b   1.000
_cell.length_c   1.000
_cell.angle_alpha   90.00
_cell.angle_beta   90.00
_cell.angle_gamma   90.00
#
_symmetry.space_group_name_H-M   'P 1'
#
loop_
_entity.id
_entity.type
_entity.pdbx_description
1 polymer ?
#
loop_
_entity_poly.entity_id
_entity_poly.type
_entity_poly.pdbx_seq_one_letter_code
_entity_poly.pdbx_strand_id
1 'polypeptide(L)'
;MSYFDETLILLKEKKDPKSFMMEFNEKLRSIDVLLRRYGSVVVIFHDTRNEEEKEYIELDEPVIDEYVIDLLCSWKGLGFLSYRHPDFKLGLGISYLTWDDEHIDGLLISFAGKDVMFEGADKQKELILKISQCIDYEYIVGDVGDTSEKYISMEGSLEKIKEHIMNNSFTIDSRTW
;
A
#
# COMPACT_ATOMS: atom_id res chain seq x y z
N MET A 1 -11.57 -2.93 -16.68
CA MET A 1 -10.43 -3.20 -15.79
C MET A 1 -9.72 -1.88 -15.58
N SER A 2 -9.66 -1.36 -14.36
CA SER A 2 -8.80 -0.20 -14.07
C SER A 2 -7.37 -0.73 -14.04
N TYR A 3 -6.51 -0.17 -14.88
CA TYR A 3 -5.07 -0.34 -14.75
C TYR A 3 -4.65 0.32 -13.44
N PHE A 4 -3.88 -0.36 -12.59
CA PHE A 4 -3.24 0.24 -11.42
C PHE A 4 -1.74 0.12 -11.58
N ASP A 5 -1.02 1.20 -11.30
CA ASP A 5 0.44 1.16 -11.20
C ASP A 5 0.79 0.91 -9.74
N GLU A 6 1.47 -0.20 -9.49
CA GLU A 6 1.70 -0.72 -8.15
C GLU A 6 3.18 -0.69 -7.79
N THR A 7 3.46 -0.23 -6.58
CA THR A 7 4.80 -0.20 -6.00
C THR A 7 4.80 -1.01 -4.72
N LEU A 8 5.62 -2.06 -4.69
CA LEU A 8 5.88 -2.87 -3.51
C LEU A 8 6.97 -2.20 -2.66
N ILE A 9 6.70 -2.07 -1.38
CA ILE A 9 7.69 -1.73 -0.35
C ILE A 9 7.80 -2.89 0.62
N LEU A 10 8.97 -3.53 0.68
CA LEU A 10 9.28 -4.53 1.70
C LEU A 10 9.92 -3.83 2.90
N LEU A 11 9.39 -4.06 4.10
CA LEU A 11 9.93 -3.48 5.32
C LEU A 11 11.23 -4.19 5.71
N LYS A 12 12.14 -3.44 6.33
CA LYS A 12 13.42 -3.99 6.81
C LYS A 12 13.23 -5.01 7.93
N GLU A 13 12.22 -4.78 8.76
CA GLU A 13 11.83 -5.63 9.88
C GLU A 13 10.32 -5.72 9.95
N LYS A 14 9.80 -6.88 10.36
CA LYS A 14 8.38 -7.07 10.62
C LYS A 14 7.89 -6.08 11.68
N LYS A 15 6.68 -5.57 11.51
CA LYS A 15 6.11 -4.57 12.42
C LYS A 15 4.79 -5.05 13.04
N ASP A 16 4.58 -4.67 14.30
CA ASP A 16 3.28 -4.78 14.96
C ASP A 16 2.25 -3.94 14.18
N PRO A 17 1.12 -4.53 13.74
CA PRO A 17 0.22 -3.86 12.81
C PRO A 17 -0.34 -2.53 13.33
N LYS A 18 -0.90 -2.52 14.55
CA LYS A 18 -1.56 -1.33 15.11
C LYS A 18 -0.57 -0.21 15.34
N SER A 19 0.54 -0.51 16.02
CA SER A 19 1.55 0.50 16.36
C SER A 19 2.16 1.11 15.10
N PHE A 20 2.49 0.27 14.12
CA PHE A 20 3.02 0.73 12.84
C PHE A 20 2.03 1.58 12.06
N MET A 21 0.79 1.14 11.91
CA MET A 21 -0.21 1.88 11.13
C MET A 21 -0.56 3.23 11.76
N MET A 22 -0.58 3.33 13.09
CA MET A 22 -0.78 4.60 13.79
C MET A 22 0.35 5.59 13.47
N GLU A 23 1.61 5.17 13.67
CA GLU A 23 2.79 6.00 13.40
C GLU A 23 2.90 6.34 11.90
N PHE A 24 2.66 5.37 11.03
CA PHE A 24 2.74 5.55 9.59
C PHE A 24 1.68 6.53 9.09
N ASN A 25 0.43 6.44 9.56
CA ASN A 25 -0.61 7.41 9.21
C ASN A 25 -0.26 8.83 9.69
N GLU A 26 0.36 8.97 10.87
CA GLU A 26 0.87 10.27 11.31
C GLU A 26 1.91 10.86 10.35
N LYS A 27 2.87 10.04 9.91
CA LYS A 27 3.90 10.45 8.96
C LYS A 27 3.32 10.75 7.57
N LEU A 28 2.37 9.94 7.08
CA LEU A 28 1.68 10.18 5.81
C LEU A 28 0.96 11.53 5.81
N ARG A 29 0.31 11.90 6.92
CA ARG A 29 -0.33 13.23 7.05
C ARG A 29 0.66 14.38 6.91
N SER A 30 1.92 14.21 7.33
CA SER A 30 2.95 15.24 7.20
C SER A 30 3.38 15.51 5.75
N ILE A 31 3.04 14.61 4.82
CA ILE A 31 3.28 14.73 3.38
C ILE A 31 1.97 14.83 2.58
N ASP A 32 0.90 15.31 3.20
CA ASP A 32 -0.44 15.50 2.61
C ASP A 32 -1.11 14.23 2.05
N VAL A 33 -0.63 13.05 2.45
CA VAL A 33 -1.31 11.77 2.21
C VAL A 33 -2.30 11.55 3.35
N LEU A 34 -3.57 11.76 3.04
CA LEU A 34 -4.66 11.70 4.02
C LEU A 34 -5.54 10.49 3.73
N LEU A 35 -6.02 9.81 4.77
CA LEU A 35 -7.06 8.79 4.60
C LEU A 35 -8.23 9.39 3.79
N ARG A 36 -8.63 8.71 2.72
CA ARG A 36 -9.65 9.20 1.81
C ARG A 36 -10.98 9.13 2.52
N ARG A 37 -11.58 10.30 2.69
CA ARG A 37 -12.96 10.48 3.14
C ARG A 37 -13.67 11.13 1.97
N TYR A 38 -14.45 10.40 1.19
CA TYR A 38 -15.19 10.99 0.07
C TYR A 38 -16.69 10.90 0.37
N GLY A 39 -17.36 12.04 0.54
CA GLY A 39 -18.78 12.10 0.89
C GLY A 39 -19.08 11.80 2.36
N SER A 40 -18.47 10.73 2.89
CA SER A 40 -18.26 10.42 4.32
C SER A 40 -17.57 9.05 4.49
N VAL A 41 -17.37 8.28 3.42
CA VAL A 41 -16.99 6.87 3.44
C VAL A 41 -15.48 6.65 3.49
N VAL A 42 -15.03 5.83 4.46
CA VAL A 42 -13.75 5.09 4.42
C VAL A 42 -14.04 3.67 3.94
N VAL A 43 -13.32 3.20 2.92
CA VAL A 43 -13.45 1.82 2.43
C VAL A 43 -12.34 0.96 3.03
N ILE A 44 -12.73 -0.09 3.73
CA ILE A 44 -11.84 -1.07 4.34
C ILE A 44 -12.05 -2.40 3.64
N PHE A 45 -11.01 -2.96 3.03
CA PHE A 45 -11.02 -4.32 2.48
C PHE A 45 -10.17 -5.23 3.34
N HIS A 46 -10.58 -6.49 3.47
CA HIS A 46 -9.81 -7.52 4.15
C HIS A 46 -9.52 -8.63 3.16
N ASP A 47 -8.25 -8.89 2.95
CA ASP A 47 -7.81 -10.07 2.22
C ASP A 47 -6.93 -10.89 3.16
N THR A 48 -7.21 -12.18 3.23
CA THR A 48 -6.39 -13.13 3.99
C THR A 48 -5.64 -13.97 3.00
N ARG A 49 -4.47 -14.49 3.38
CA ARG A 49 -3.77 -15.46 2.55
C ARG A 49 -4.58 -16.72 2.21
N ASN A 50 -5.69 -16.96 2.91
CA ASN A 50 -6.60 -18.09 2.68
C ASN A 50 -7.87 -17.71 1.91
N GLU A 51 -7.89 -16.58 1.20
CA GLU A 51 -8.96 -16.17 0.27
C GLU A 51 -10.35 -15.96 0.91
N GLU A 52 -10.44 -15.82 2.24
CA GLU A 52 -11.66 -15.25 2.86
C GLU A 52 -11.65 -13.73 2.67
N GLU A 53 -11.90 -13.28 1.44
CA GLU A 53 -12.21 -11.88 1.15
C GLU A 53 -13.46 -11.49 1.95
N LYS A 54 -13.34 -10.50 2.84
CA LYS A 54 -14.53 -9.89 3.44
C LYS A 54 -15.05 -8.79 2.54
N GLU A 55 -16.38 -8.65 2.51
CA GLU A 55 -17.03 -7.51 1.86
C GLU A 55 -16.45 -6.20 2.38
N TYR A 56 -16.23 -5.25 1.47
CA TYR A 56 -15.75 -3.94 1.83
C TYR A 56 -16.73 -3.25 2.76
N ILE A 57 -16.20 -2.58 3.79
CA ILE A 57 -17.02 -1.77 4.69
C ILE A 57 -16.84 -0.31 4.33
N GLU A 58 -17.95 0.35 4.06
CA GLU A 58 -18.04 1.79 3.92
C GLU A 58 -18.40 2.41 5.28
N LEU A 59 -17.53 3.28 5.81
CA LEU A 59 -17.79 3.99 7.07
C LEU A 59 -18.41 5.35 6.80
N ASP A 60 -19.74 5.48 6.90
CA ASP A 60 -20.52 6.68 6.52
C ASP A 60 -20.45 7.88 7.49
N GLU A 61 -19.77 7.76 8.63
CA GLU A 61 -19.64 8.85 9.62
C GLU A 61 -18.19 9.33 9.75
N PRO A 62 -17.93 10.56 10.24
CA PRO A 62 -16.58 11.01 10.54
C PRO A 62 -15.94 10.14 11.62
N VAL A 63 -15.22 9.10 11.19
CA VAL A 63 -14.50 8.18 12.06
C VAL A 63 -13.09 8.71 12.29
N ILE A 64 -12.59 8.59 13.53
CA ILE A 64 -11.20 8.89 13.86
C ILE A 64 -10.28 7.80 13.31
N ASP A 65 -9.09 8.18 12.85
CA ASP A 65 -8.16 7.25 12.19
C ASP A 65 -7.83 6.04 13.07
N GLU A 66 -7.74 6.22 14.40
CA GLU A 66 -7.53 5.13 15.36
C GLU A 66 -8.61 4.03 15.27
N TYR A 67 -9.88 4.41 15.12
CA TYR A 67 -10.96 3.41 14.99
C TYR A 67 -10.87 2.65 13.67
N VAL A 68 -10.51 3.34 12.58
CA VAL A 68 -10.31 2.69 11.27
C VAL A 68 -9.19 1.65 11.36
N ILE A 69 -8.08 2.03 12.01
CA ILE A 69 -6.94 1.13 12.22
C ILE A 69 -7.32 -0.02 13.14
N ASP A 70 -8.05 0.22 14.22
CA ASP A 70 -8.53 -0.83 15.13
C ASP A 70 -9.46 -1.81 14.42
N LEU A 71 -10.35 -1.32 13.58
CA LEU A 71 -11.24 -2.16 12.79
C LEU A 71 -10.44 -3.03 11.82
N LEU A 72 -9.45 -2.46 11.11
CA LEU A 72 -8.58 -3.20 10.21
C LEU A 72 -7.76 -4.27 10.96
N CYS A 73 -7.19 -3.92 12.12
CA CYS A 73 -6.41 -4.84 12.96
C CYS A 73 -7.26 -5.92 13.64
N SER A 74 -8.58 -5.73 13.75
CA SER A 74 -9.48 -6.71 14.37
C SER A 74 -9.68 -7.96 13.51
N TRP A 75 -9.27 -7.93 12.25
CA TRP A 75 -9.39 -9.04 11.31
C TRP A 75 -8.05 -9.78 11.18
N LYS A 76 -8.13 -11.09 10.93
CA LYS A 76 -6.94 -11.95 10.78
C LYS A 76 -6.38 -11.77 9.37
N GLY A 77 -5.18 -11.23 9.20
CA GLY A 77 -4.71 -10.73 7.90
C GLY A 77 -4.97 -9.23 7.80
N LEU A 78 -4.09 -8.50 7.12
CA LEU A 78 -4.13 -7.05 7.09
C LEU A 78 -4.67 -6.58 5.75
N GLY A 79 -5.41 -5.48 5.79
CA GLY A 79 -6.25 -5.10 4.67
C GLY A 79 -5.75 -3.86 3.93
N PHE A 80 -6.64 -3.31 3.11
CA PHE A 80 -6.37 -2.15 2.26
C PHE A 80 -7.08 -0.91 2.80
N LEU A 81 -6.39 0.22 2.75
CA LEU A 81 -6.95 1.54 3.03
C LEU A 81 -6.80 2.45 1.82
N SER A 82 -7.85 3.23 1.54
CA SER A 82 -7.80 4.26 0.52
C SER A 82 -7.37 5.61 1.11
N TYR A 83 -6.54 6.32 0.36
CA TYR A 83 -5.94 7.59 0.70
C TYR A 83 -6.14 8.59 -0.45
N ARG A 84 -5.89 9.86 -0.16
CA ARG A 84 -5.90 10.96 -1.12
C ARG A 84 -4.66 11.81 -0.93
N HIS A 85 -4.19 12.39 -2.01
CA HIS A 85 -3.14 13.38 -2.02
C HIS A 85 -3.54 14.49 -3.01
N PRO A 86 -3.31 15.79 -2.72
CA PRO A 86 -3.78 16.90 -3.56
C PRO A 86 -3.34 16.83 -5.02
N ASP A 87 -2.18 16.23 -5.29
CA ASP A 87 -1.63 16.09 -6.64
C ASP A 87 -2.28 14.98 -7.49
N PHE A 88 -3.17 14.17 -6.89
CA PHE A 88 -3.81 13.01 -7.52
C PHE A 88 -5.34 13.11 -7.41
N LYS A 89 -6.06 12.84 -8.51
CA LYS A 89 -7.52 13.01 -8.59
C LYS A 89 -8.28 11.77 -8.14
N LEU A 90 -7.77 10.59 -8.49
CA LEU A 90 -8.30 9.27 -8.21
C LEU A 90 -7.37 8.65 -7.17
N GLY A 91 -7.70 8.92 -5.89
CA GLY A 91 -6.86 8.65 -4.72
C GLY A 91 -6.08 7.33 -4.70
N LEU A 92 -5.00 7.32 -3.92
CA LEU A 92 -4.07 6.20 -3.79
C LEU A 92 -4.59 5.10 -2.86
N GLY A 93 -4.17 3.87 -3.11
CA GLY A 93 -4.44 2.72 -2.25
C GLY A 93 -3.16 2.27 -1.54
N ILE A 94 -3.27 1.87 -0.28
CA ILE A 94 -2.19 1.18 0.44
C ILE A 94 -2.75 -0.13 0.98
N SER A 95 -2.22 -1.24 0.46
CA SER A 95 -2.44 -2.59 1.00
C SER A 95 -1.34 -2.91 1.99
N TYR A 96 -1.70 -3.32 3.21
CA TYR A 96 -0.75 -3.73 4.25
C TYR A 96 -0.53 -5.24 4.13
N LEU A 97 0.69 -5.63 3.75
CA LEU A 97 1.01 -7.01 3.41
C LEU A 97 1.55 -7.79 4.62
N THR A 98 1.03 -9.00 4.79
CA THR A 98 1.47 -9.95 5.81
C THR A 98 1.70 -11.33 5.18
N TRP A 99 2.79 -11.98 5.55
CA TRP A 99 3.07 -13.36 5.14
C TRP A 99 2.81 -14.40 6.23
N ASP A 100 2.57 -13.95 7.47
CA ASP A 100 2.30 -14.78 8.65
C ASP A 100 0.93 -14.53 9.32
N ASP A 101 0.10 -13.66 8.74
CA ASP A 101 -1.20 -13.19 9.27
C ASP A 101 -1.12 -12.41 10.60
N GLU A 102 0.08 -12.14 11.12
CA GLU A 102 0.31 -11.54 12.44
C GLU A 102 1.02 -10.18 12.35
N HIS A 103 1.98 -10.04 11.44
CA HIS A 103 2.83 -8.85 11.34
C HIS A 103 2.77 -8.24 9.93
N ILE A 104 3.05 -6.94 9.85
CA ILE A 104 3.29 -6.27 8.57
C ILE A 104 4.72 -6.54 8.14
N ASP A 105 4.87 -7.13 6.96
CA ASP A 105 6.17 -7.34 6.30
C ASP A 105 6.38 -6.35 5.15
N GLY A 106 5.32 -5.77 4.61
CA GLY A 106 5.40 -4.90 3.43
C GLY A 106 4.14 -4.10 3.17
N LEU A 107 4.20 -3.25 2.14
CA LEU A 107 3.11 -2.41 1.66
C LEU A 107 3.03 -2.53 0.14
N LEU A 108 1.81 -2.56 -0.41
CA LEU A 108 1.58 -2.34 -1.84
C LEU A 108 0.88 -0.99 -2.00
N ILE A 109 1.52 -0.06 -2.71
CA ILE A 109 0.96 1.25 -3.00
C ILE A 109 0.45 1.24 -4.43
N SER A 110 -0.86 1.42 -4.59
CA SER A 110 -1.51 1.37 -5.90
C SER A 110 -2.04 2.74 -6.29
N PHE A 111 -1.65 3.21 -7.48
CA PHE A 111 -2.16 4.42 -8.09
C PHE A 111 -3.18 4.06 -9.16
N ALA A 112 -4.32 4.77 -9.19
CA ALA A 112 -5.24 4.61 -10.31
C ALA A 112 -4.51 4.94 -11.62
N GLY A 113 -4.49 4.01 -12.58
CA GLY A 113 -3.73 4.17 -13.82
C GLY A 113 -4.15 5.36 -14.66
N LYS A 114 -5.40 5.83 -14.52
CA LYS A 114 -5.84 7.11 -15.09
C LYS A 114 -5.06 8.29 -14.51
N ASP A 115 -4.81 8.33 -13.20
CA ASP A 115 -4.00 9.39 -12.60
C ASP A 115 -2.55 9.35 -13.09
N VAL A 116 -1.97 8.16 -13.25
CA VAL A 116 -0.61 8.03 -13.80
C VAL A 116 -0.56 8.56 -15.24
N MET A 117 -1.57 8.27 -16.06
CA MET A 117 -1.67 8.79 -17.43
C MET A 117 -1.92 10.30 -17.51
N PHE A 118 -2.65 10.89 -16.55
CA PHE A 118 -3.02 12.32 -16.58
C PHE A 118 -2.04 13.24 -15.85
N GLU A 119 -1.47 12.77 -14.73
CA GLU A 119 -0.63 13.59 -13.83
C GLU A 119 0.88 13.35 -14.04
N GLY A 120 1.25 12.22 -14.66
CA GLY A 120 2.61 11.89 -15.09
C GLY A 120 3.38 10.99 -14.10
N ALA A 121 4.22 10.10 -14.65
CA ALA A 121 5.01 9.12 -13.88
C ALA A 121 6.00 9.76 -12.88
N ASP A 122 6.47 10.98 -13.15
CA ASP A 122 7.42 11.67 -12.27
C ASP A 122 6.80 12.02 -10.90
N LYS A 123 5.54 12.49 -10.87
CA LYS A 123 4.84 12.79 -9.61
C LYS A 123 4.60 11.54 -8.76
N GLN A 124 4.29 10.41 -9.39
CA GLN A 124 4.15 9.13 -8.71
C GLN A 124 5.47 8.75 -8.02
N LYS A 125 6.58 8.82 -8.76
CA LYS A 125 7.92 8.54 -8.22
C LYS A 125 8.27 9.48 -7.06
N GLU A 126 8.00 10.77 -7.21
CA GLU A 126 8.21 11.75 -6.14
C GLU A 126 7.40 11.42 -4.88
N LEU A 127 6.14 11.03 -5.02
CA LEU A 127 5.32 10.66 -3.86
C LEU A 127 5.81 9.35 -3.22
N ILE A 128 6.17 8.34 -4.02
CA ILE A 128 6.78 7.11 -3.51
C ILE A 128 8.06 7.40 -2.72
N LEU A 129 8.91 8.31 -3.21
CA LEU A 129 10.13 8.74 -2.50
C LEU A 129 9.83 9.49 -1.20
N LYS A 130 8.73 10.26 -1.13
CA LYS A 130 8.30 10.88 0.13
C LYS A 130 7.76 9.84 1.11
N ILE A 131 6.96 8.89 0.63
CA ILE A 131 6.43 7.81 1.47
C ILE A 131 7.55 6.91 1.99
N SER A 132 8.59 6.64 1.19
CA SER A 132 9.74 5.84 1.60
C SER A 132 10.52 6.47 2.75
N GLN A 133 10.53 7.80 2.87
CA GLN A 133 11.13 8.51 4.01
C GLN A 133 10.34 8.33 5.32
N CYS A 134 9.12 7.81 5.26
CA CYS A 134 8.29 7.56 6.45
C CYS A 134 8.53 6.19 7.09
N ILE A 135 9.26 5.28 6.43
CA ILE A 135 9.37 3.87 6.82
C ILE A 135 10.79 3.32 6.60
N ASP A 136 11.21 2.40 7.46
CA ASP A 136 12.43 1.62 7.23
C ASP A 136 12.14 0.45 6.29
N TYR A 137 12.73 0.49 5.10
CA TYR A 137 12.50 -0.52 4.06
C TYR A 137 13.77 -1.31 3.72
N GLU A 138 13.57 -2.54 3.25
CA GLU A 138 14.60 -3.38 2.63
C GLU A 138 14.64 -3.13 1.11
N TYR A 139 13.48 -3.13 0.47
CA TYR A 139 13.34 -2.92 -0.98
C TYR A 139 12.13 -2.06 -1.31
N ILE A 140 12.25 -1.23 -2.35
CA ILE A 140 11.12 -0.56 -3.00
C ILE A 140 11.23 -0.82 -4.50
N VAL A 141 10.22 -1.47 -5.06
CA VAL A 141 10.15 -1.82 -6.49
C VAL A 141 8.79 -1.47 -7.08
N GLY A 142 8.79 -0.77 -8.21
CA GLY A 142 7.59 -0.32 -8.92
C GLY A 142 7.24 -1.15 -10.15
N ASP A 143 6.04 -0.94 -10.69
CA ASP A 143 5.51 -1.67 -11.84
C ASP A 143 5.42 -3.19 -11.59
N VAL A 144 4.86 -3.57 -10.43
CA VAL A 144 4.75 -4.98 -10.00
C VAL A 144 3.35 -5.59 -10.15
N GLY A 145 2.41 -4.85 -10.74
CA GLY A 145 1.02 -5.28 -10.90
C GLY A 145 0.84 -6.44 -11.88
N ASP A 146 -0.34 -7.07 -11.86
CA ASP A 146 -0.69 -8.28 -12.62
C ASP A 146 -0.55 -8.17 -14.15
N THR A 147 -0.64 -6.95 -14.67
CA THR A 147 -0.46 -6.65 -16.10
C THR A 147 0.97 -6.32 -16.49
N SER A 148 1.89 -6.24 -15.53
CA SER A 148 3.31 -5.95 -15.77
C SER A 148 4.10 -7.19 -16.18
N GLU A 149 5.09 -7.01 -17.06
CA GLU A 149 6.10 -8.04 -17.34
C GLU A 149 6.97 -8.37 -16.11
N LYS A 150 6.97 -7.48 -15.10
CA LYS A 150 7.66 -7.60 -13.81
C LYS A 150 6.70 -7.92 -12.66
N TYR A 151 5.54 -8.48 -12.98
CA TYR A 151 4.55 -8.91 -12.00
C TYR A 151 5.19 -9.72 -10.87
N ILE A 152 4.86 -9.33 -9.63
CA ILE A 152 5.19 -10.08 -8.42
C ILE A 152 3.89 -10.63 -7.85
N SER A 153 3.80 -11.96 -7.73
CA SER A 153 2.70 -12.60 -7.02
C SER A 153 2.90 -12.45 -5.51
N MET A 154 2.07 -11.63 -4.86
CA MET A 154 2.11 -11.40 -3.40
C MET A 154 1.73 -12.65 -2.59
N GLU A 155 1.03 -13.60 -3.21
CA GLU A 155 0.73 -14.92 -2.62
C GLU A 155 1.96 -15.82 -2.48
N GLY A 156 3.03 -15.53 -3.25
CA GLY A 156 4.30 -16.20 -3.16
C GLY A 156 4.95 -16.07 -1.78
N SER A 157 5.90 -16.94 -1.45
CA SER A 157 6.64 -16.78 -0.19
C SER A 157 7.53 -15.53 -0.27
N LEU A 158 7.78 -14.90 0.89
CA LEU A 158 8.61 -13.71 0.97
C LEU A 158 10.01 -13.95 0.37
N GLU A 159 10.58 -15.15 0.54
CA GLU A 159 11.88 -15.51 -0.05
C GLU A 159 11.82 -15.51 -1.58
N LYS A 160 10.76 -16.06 -2.18
CA LYS A 160 10.59 -16.07 -3.64
C LYS A 160 10.43 -14.67 -4.19
N ILE A 161 9.72 -13.80 -3.47
CA ILE A 161 9.54 -12.40 -3.85
C ILE A 161 10.88 -11.67 -3.81
N LYS A 162 11.66 -11.84 -2.73
CA LYS A 162 13.01 -11.27 -2.62
C LYS A 162 13.94 -11.77 -3.73
N GLU A 163 13.92 -13.07 -4.03
CA GLU A 163 14.68 -13.64 -5.14
C GLU A 163 14.26 -13.02 -6.48
N HIS A 164 12.95 -12.87 -6.72
CA HIS A 164 12.43 -12.24 -7.93
C HIS A 164 12.92 -10.79 -8.05
N ILE A 165 12.88 -10.02 -6.96
CA ILE A 165 13.41 -8.65 -6.92
C ILE A 165 14.89 -8.67 -7.31
N MET A 166 15.70 -9.51 -6.67
CA MET A 166 17.14 -9.59 -6.92
C MET A 166 17.50 -9.94 -8.37
N ASN A 167 16.66 -10.70 -9.04
CA ASN A 167 16.89 -11.18 -10.41
C ASN A 167 16.30 -10.28 -11.51
N ASN A 168 15.58 -9.22 -11.16
CA ASN A 168 14.92 -8.32 -12.11
C ASN A 168 15.32 -6.86 -11.90
N SER A 169 15.04 -6.02 -12.89
CA SER A 169 15.13 -4.55 -12.78
C SER A 169 13.74 -3.97 -12.92
N PHE A 170 13.47 -2.90 -12.18
CA PHE A 170 12.16 -2.28 -12.07
C PHE A 170 12.19 -0.80 -12.47
N THR A 171 11.03 -0.23 -12.77
CA THR A 171 10.87 1.18 -13.16
C THR A 171 11.16 2.15 -12.01
N ILE A 172 10.85 1.70 -10.80
CA ILE A 172 11.26 2.26 -9.52
C ILE A 172 12.05 1.16 -8.84
N ASP A 173 13.29 1.43 -8.42
CA ASP A 173 14.15 0.40 -7.84
C ASP A 173 15.13 0.98 -6.82
N SER A 174 14.84 0.77 -5.53
CA SER A 174 15.63 1.34 -4.43
C SER A 174 17.07 0.87 -4.37
N ARG A 175 17.43 -0.21 -5.07
CA ARG A 175 18.81 -0.70 -5.13
C ARG A 175 19.69 0.20 -6.00
N THR A 176 19.07 1.09 -6.77
CA THR A 176 19.73 1.99 -7.73
C THR A 176 19.44 3.46 -7.50
N TRP A 177 18.76 3.81 -6.39
CA TRP A 177 18.48 5.19 -6.00
C TRP A 177 19.73 5.93 -5.53
#